data_AF-A0A7S3XX55-F1
#
_entry.id   AF-A0A7S3XX55-F1
#
_cell.length_a   1.000
_cell.length_b   1.000
_cell.length_c   1.000
_cell.angle_alpha   90.00
_cell.angle_beta   90.00
_cell.angle_gamma   90.00
#
_symmetry.space_group_name_H-M   'P 1'
#
loop_
_entity.id
_entity.type
_entity.pdbx_description
1 polymer ?
#
loop_
_entity_poly.entity_id
_entity_poly.type
_entity_poly.pdbx_seq_one_letter_code
_entity_poly.pdbx_strand_id
1 'polypeptide(L)'
;MESEDKGGMLGLQVDHRGRLLESAIANVAIVDKEGRFRTPAFDEILAGTTVRRALALGGALRRRGLLTDLEVGAVTLGDALRAREMIGFGGGGAWPVRRLNGRPVGGGRPGPV
;
A
#
# COMPACT_ATOMS: atom_id res chain seq x y z
N MET A 1 -12.23 16.91 6.16
CA MET A 1 -11.60 16.44 4.90
C MET A 1 -12.47 15.33 4.32
N GLU A 2 -12.52 15.14 2.98
CA GLU A 2 -13.45 14.16 2.36
C GLU A 2 -13.38 12.75 2.98
N SER A 3 -12.19 12.28 3.36
CA SER A 3 -12.05 10.98 4.02
C SER A 3 -12.76 10.93 5.37
N GLU A 4 -12.66 11.99 6.17
CA GLU A 4 -13.31 12.09 7.50
C GLU A 4 -14.83 12.15 7.35
N ASP A 5 -15.33 12.91 6.37
CA ASP A 5 -16.76 13.01 6.05
C ASP A 5 -17.35 11.64 5.68
N LYS A 6 -16.51 10.73 5.15
CA LYS A 6 -16.84 9.33 4.81
C LYS A 6 -16.47 8.33 5.91
N GLY A 7 -16.07 8.79 7.09
CA GLY A 7 -15.70 7.94 8.25
C GLY A 7 -14.34 7.25 8.16
N GLY A 8 -13.47 7.71 7.27
CA GLY A 8 -12.09 7.26 7.09
C GLY A 8 -11.07 8.16 7.79
N MET A 9 -9.88 7.61 8.03
CA MET A 9 -8.77 8.35 8.68
C MET A 9 -7.95 9.17 7.68
N LEU A 10 -7.67 8.61 6.50
CA LEU A 10 -6.90 9.25 5.45
C LEU A 10 -7.53 8.97 4.10
N GLY A 11 -7.46 9.95 3.19
CA GLY A 11 -7.78 9.75 1.78
C GLY A 11 -6.66 9.00 1.06
N LEU A 12 -7.02 8.24 0.02
CA LEU A 12 -6.09 7.65 -0.93
C LEU A 12 -6.41 8.21 -2.31
N GLN A 13 -5.42 8.83 -2.94
CA GLN A 13 -5.58 9.41 -4.26
C GLN A 13 -5.51 8.34 -5.35
N VAL A 14 -6.32 8.52 -6.38
CA VAL A 14 -6.39 7.65 -7.55
C VAL A 14 -6.41 8.55 -8.78
N ASP A 15 -5.62 8.21 -9.80
CA ASP A 15 -5.60 8.97 -11.04
C ASP A 15 -6.82 8.68 -11.93
N HIS A 16 -6.91 9.38 -13.06
CA HIS A 16 -7.98 9.22 -14.05
C HIS A 16 -8.04 7.82 -14.70
N ARG A 17 -7.00 7.00 -14.55
CA ARG A 17 -6.91 5.63 -15.08
C ARG A 17 -7.23 4.58 -14.01
N GLY A 18 -7.58 5.00 -12.79
CA GLY A 18 -7.84 4.08 -11.68
C GLY A 18 -6.58 3.54 -10.99
N ARG A 19 -5.41 4.13 -11.25
CA ARG A 19 -4.13 3.78 -10.60
C ARG A 19 -4.00 4.54 -9.28
N LEU A 20 -3.52 3.85 -8.27
CA LEU A 20 -3.22 4.44 -6.96
C LEU A 20 -2.05 5.41 -7.09
N LEU A 21 -2.20 6.53 -6.41
CA LEU A 21 -1.11 7.45 -6.12
C LEU A 21 -0.74 7.28 -4.64
N GLU A 22 -0.77 8.35 -3.86
CA GLU A 22 -0.45 8.34 -2.43
C GLU A 22 -1.61 8.83 -1.56
N SER A 23 -1.48 8.57 -0.26
CA SER A 23 -2.35 9.13 0.76
C SER A 23 -1.89 10.54 1.14
N ALA A 24 -2.73 11.30 1.85
CA ALA A 24 -2.46 12.70 2.20
C ALA A 24 -1.10 12.93 2.91
N ILE A 25 -0.57 11.91 3.61
CA ILE A 25 0.70 11.99 4.36
C ILE A 25 1.61 10.77 4.16
N ALA A 26 1.33 9.90 3.19
CA ALA A 26 1.98 8.60 3.12
C ALA A 26 1.93 7.97 1.72
N ASN A 27 3.02 7.32 1.33
CA ASN A 27 2.97 6.37 0.24
C ASN A 27 2.18 5.11 0.68
N VAL A 28 1.68 4.34 -0.27
CA VAL A 28 1.02 3.06 0.01
C VAL A 28 1.64 1.93 -0.79
N ALA A 29 1.64 0.74 -0.22
CA ALA A 29 1.91 -0.49 -0.94
C ALA A 29 0.85 -1.54 -0.60
N ILE A 30 0.70 -2.51 -1.48
CA ILE A 30 -0.11 -3.69 -1.26
C ILE A 30 0.77 -4.92 -1.24
N VAL A 31 0.28 -5.96 -0.59
CA VAL A 31 0.70 -7.32 -0.91
C VAL A 31 -0.46 -7.99 -1.62
N ASP A 32 -0.23 -8.45 -2.84
CA ASP A 32 -1.28 -9.09 -3.63
C ASP A 32 -1.47 -10.57 -3.24
N LYS A 33 -2.40 -11.24 -3.93
CA LYS A 33 -2.75 -12.64 -3.64
C LYS A 33 -1.62 -13.61 -3.95
N GLU A 34 -0.73 -13.25 -4.87
CA GLU A 34 0.45 -14.02 -5.23
C GLU A 34 1.63 -13.72 -4.31
N GLY A 35 1.47 -12.80 -3.35
CA GLY A 35 2.47 -12.45 -2.34
C GLY A 35 3.52 -11.45 -2.81
N ARG A 36 3.25 -10.72 -3.90
CA ARG A 36 4.15 -9.65 -4.37
C ARG A 36 3.87 -8.38 -3.61
N PHE A 37 4.92 -7.72 -3.12
CA PHE A 37 4.84 -6.37 -2.57
C PHE A 37 4.86 -5.39 -3.74
N ARG A 38 3.79 -4.59 -3.89
CA ARG A 38 3.61 -3.69 -5.03
C ARG A 38 3.32 -2.27 -4.55
N THR A 39 4.04 -1.29 -5.06
CA THR A 39 3.84 0.13 -4.75
C THR A 39 3.88 0.96 -6.03
N PRO A 40 3.14 2.09 -6.11
CA PRO A 40 3.20 2.99 -7.27
C PRO A 40 4.62 3.44 -7.59
N ALA A 41 4.87 3.75 -8.86
CA ALA A 41 6.14 4.31 -9.30
C ALA A 41 6.30 5.76 -8.80
N PHE A 42 7.53 6.15 -8.49
CA PHE A 42 7.87 7.42 -7.84
C PHE A 42 7.95 8.63 -8.80
N ASP A 43 7.58 8.43 -10.06
CA ASP A 43 7.41 9.48 -11.05
C ASP A 43 6.09 10.23 -10.88
N GLU A 44 5.05 9.57 -10.33
CA GLU A 44 3.72 10.14 -10.12
C GLU A 44 3.40 10.45 -8.64
N ILE A 45 4.26 10.06 -7.70
CA ILE A 45 4.10 10.28 -6.24
C ILE A 45 5.41 10.69 -5.58
N LEU A 46 5.36 11.21 -4.35
CA LEU A 46 6.57 11.51 -3.60
C LEU A 46 7.47 10.27 -3.45
N ALA A 47 8.76 10.41 -3.75
CA ALA A 47 9.79 9.39 -3.58
C ALA A 47 10.15 9.15 -2.10
N GLY A 48 9.18 8.76 -1.28
CA GLY A 48 9.30 8.69 0.18
C GLY A 48 10.38 7.72 0.66
N THR A 49 11.14 8.16 1.67
CA THR A 49 12.27 7.39 2.22
C THR A 49 11.81 6.10 2.91
N THR A 50 10.67 6.13 3.60
CA THR A 50 10.14 4.98 4.35
C THR A 50 9.75 3.82 3.43
N VAL A 51 9.02 4.07 2.32
CA VAL A 51 8.65 3.01 1.36
C VAL A 51 9.87 2.51 0.59
N ARG A 52 10.83 3.38 0.24
CA ARG A 52 12.10 2.98 -0.36
C ARG A 52 12.92 2.08 0.57
N ARG A 53 12.92 2.38 1.88
CA ARG A 53 13.54 1.51 2.88
C ARG A 53 12.81 0.17 2.98
N ALA A 54 11.48 0.14 2.90
CA ALA A 54 10.71 -1.08 2.87
C ALA A 54 11.05 -1.95 1.65
N LEU A 55 11.16 -1.36 0.45
CA LEU A 55 11.62 -2.06 -0.76
C LEU A 55 13.02 -2.68 -0.56
N ALA A 56 13.97 -1.93 0.00
CA ALA A 56 15.32 -2.44 0.29
C ALA A 56 15.32 -3.61 1.30
N LEU A 57 14.40 -3.61 2.27
CA LEU A 57 14.22 -4.70 3.23
C LEU A 57 13.43 -5.89 2.64
N GLY A 58 12.70 -5.68 1.54
CA GLY A 58 11.86 -6.69 0.91
C GLY A 58 12.63 -7.96 0.51
N GLY A 59 13.90 -7.85 0.13
CA GLY A 59 14.74 -9.02 -0.15
C GLY A 59 14.92 -9.95 1.05
N ALA A 60 14.96 -9.42 2.28
CA ALA A 60 15.01 -10.24 3.49
C ALA A 60 13.66 -10.92 3.76
N LEU A 61 12.55 -10.24 3.50
CA LEU A 61 11.21 -10.80 3.62
C LEU A 61 10.96 -11.91 2.58
N ARG A 62 11.51 -11.77 1.37
CA ARG A 62 11.53 -12.84 0.36
C ARG A 62 12.28 -14.08 0.84
N ARG A 63 13.49 -13.91 1.39
CA ARG A 63 14.27 -15.04 1.97
C ARG A 63 13.53 -15.75 3.11
N ARG A 64 12.67 -15.04 3.84
CA ARG A 64 11.81 -15.60 4.90
C ARG A 64 10.51 -16.24 4.38
N GLY A 65 10.28 -16.23 3.06
CA GLY A 65 9.07 -16.76 2.44
C GLY A 65 7.82 -15.90 2.64
N LEU A 66 7.97 -14.67 3.15
CA LEU A 66 6.84 -13.76 3.39
C LEU A 66 6.40 -13.02 2.12
N LEU A 67 7.34 -12.74 1.22
CA LEU A 67 7.11 -12.13 -0.09
C LEU A 67 7.62 -13.03 -1.20
N THR A 68 6.92 -13.03 -2.33
CA THR A 68 7.35 -13.75 -3.53
C THR A 68 8.16 -12.84 -4.46
N ASP A 69 7.76 -11.56 -4.57
CA ASP A 69 8.46 -10.56 -5.37
C ASP A 69 8.26 -9.12 -4.87
N LEU A 70 9.00 -8.18 -5.47
CA LEU A 70 8.88 -6.73 -5.24
C LEU A 70 8.63 -6.03 -6.59
N GLU A 71 7.59 -5.21 -6.68
CA GLU A 71 7.29 -4.43 -7.88
C GLU A 71 7.09 -2.95 -7.55
N VAL A 72 7.69 -2.10 -8.37
CA VAL A 72 7.47 -0.65 -8.39
C VAL A 72 6.85 -0.32 -9.73
N GLY A 73 5.59 0.13 -9.73
CA GLY A 73 4.83 0.30 -10.97
C GLY A 73 3.34 0.52 -10.71
N ALA A 74 2.53 0.47 -11.76
CA ALA A 74 1.10 0.71 -11.62
C ALA A 74 0.43 -0.29 -10.66
N VAL A 75 -0.23 0.24 -9.65
CA VAL A 75 -1.14 -0.49 -8.76
C VAL A 75 -2.52 0.10 -8.93
N THR A 76 -3.54 -0.71 -9.23
CA THR A 76 -4.90 -0.17 -9.41
C THR A 76 -5.70 -0.19 -8.11
N LEU A 77 -6.76 0.61 -8.04
CA LEU A 77 -7.74 0.51 -6.94
C LEU A 77 -8.32 -0.91 -6.83
N GLY A 78 -8.53 -1.57 -7.98
CA GLY A 78 -8.97 -2.96 -8.02
C GLY A 78 -7.98 -3.93 -7.38
N ASP A 79 -6.67 -3.70 -7.56
CA ASP A 79 -5.62 -4.50 -6.92
C ASP A 79 -5.64 -4.33 -5.41
N ALA A 80 -5.72 -3.08 -4.91
CA ALA A 80 -5.79 -2.83 -3.47
C ALA A 80 -7.05 -3.42 -2.81
N LEU A 81 -8.20 -3.35 -3.48
CA LEU A 81 -9.43 -3.95 -2.97
C LEU A 81 -9.38 -5.49 -2.93
N ARG A 82 -8.51 -6.12 -3.71
CA ARG A 82 -8.29 -7.59 -3.75
C ARG A 82 -7.04 -8.04 -2.99
N ALA A 83 -6.25 -7.10 -2.49
CA ALA A 83 -4.98 -7.36 -1.83
C ALA A 83 -5.17 -8.16 -0.53
N ARG A 84 -4.18 -8.97 -0.19
CA ARG A 84 -4.16 -9.67 1.11
C ARG A 84 -3.79 -8.69 2.24
N GLU A 85 -2.95 -7.71 1.94
CA GLU A 85 -2.47 -6.70 2.88
C GLU A 85 -2.29 -5.37 2.16
N MET A 86 -2.42 -4.27 2.91
CA MET A 86 -2.10 -2.93 2.45
C MET A 86 -1.41 -2.18 3.58
N ILE A 87 -0.37 -1.43 3.27
CA ILE A 87 0.54 -0.80 4.23
C ILE A 87 0.74 0.65 3.81
N GLY A 88 0.56 1.57 4.77
CA GLY A 88 0.91 2.99 4.62
C GLY A 88 2.31 3.26 5.13
N PHE A 89 3.05 4.14 4.46
CA PHE A 89 4.42 4.52 4.78
C PHE A 89 4.53 6.04 4.89
N GLY A 90 4.67 6.54 6.11
CA GLY A 90 4.87 7.96 6.39
C GLY A 90 6.17 8.22 7.14
N GLY A 91 6.40 9.48 7.52
CA GLY A 91 7.60 9.88 8.28
C GLY A 91 7.73 9.17 9.63
N GLY A 92 6.61 8.78 10.25
CA GLY A 92 6.59 8.06 11.54
C GLY A 92 6.77 6.54 11.45
N GLY A 93 6.86 5.96 10.24
CA GLY A 93 7.02 4.52 10.03
C GLY A 93 5.97 3.91 9.11
N ALA A 94 5.75 2.61 9.26
CA ALA A 94 4.79 1.83 8.49
C ALA A 94 3.60 1.39 9.34
N TRP A 95 2.39 1.40 8.78
CA TRP A 95 1.18 0.96 9.48
C TRP A 95 0.22 0.19 8.57
N PRO A 96 -0.57 -0.74 9.12
CA PRO A 96 -1.50 -1.54 8.34
C PRO A 96 -2.75 -0.74 7.98
N VAL A 97 -3.17 -0.83 6.72
CA VAL A 97 -4.47 -0.35 6.24
C VAL A 97 -5.46 -1.51 6.29
N ARG A 98 -6.34 -1.50 7.30
CA ARG A 98 -7.28 -2.59 7.57
C ARG A 98 -8.56 -2.54 6.74
N ARG A 99 -8.94 -1.34 6.28
CA ARG A 99 -10.16 -1.08 5.53
C ARG A 99 -9.90 -0.03 4.46
N LEU A 100 -10.47 -0.24 3.28
CA LEU A 100 -10.47 0.70 2.16
C LEU A 100 -11.90 0.83 1.63
N ASN A 101 -12.43 2.06 1.56
CA ASN A 101 -13.82 2.34 1.13
C ASN A 101 -14.86 1.45 1.82
N GLY A 102 -14.76 1.30 3.14
CA GLY A 102 -15.66 0.48 3.96
C GLY A 102 -15.49 -1.03 3.84
N ARG A 103 -14.64 -1.52 2.92
CA ARG A 103 -14.35 -2.95 2.74
C ARG A 103 -13.09 -3.34 3.51
N PRO A 104 -13.04 -4.54 4.14
CA PRO A 104 -11.81 -5.04 4.74
C PRO A 104 -10.76 -5.27 3.65
N VAL A 105 -9.50 -4.93 3.95
CA VAL A 105 -8.36 -5.39 3.16
C VAL A 105 -7.95 -6.76 3.70
N GLY A 106 -7.89 -7.78 2.85
CA GLY A 106 -7.71 -9.17 3.28
C GLY A 106 -8.70 -9.55 4.40
N GLY A 107 -8.17 -9.97 5.55
CA GLY A 107 -8.95 -10.34 6.74
C GLY A 107 -9.37 -9.15 7.64
N GLY A 108 -9.09 -7.91 7.24
CA GLY A 108 -9.39 -6.71 8.06
C GLY A 108 -8.47 -6.54 9.28
N ARG A 109 -7.33 -7.23 9.30
CA ARG A 109 -6.33 -7.24 10.36
C ARG A 109 -4.94 -7.03 9.75
N PRO A 110 -3.95 -6.58 10.53
CA PRO A 110 -2.55 -6.56 10.07
C PRO A 110 -2.13 -7.97 9.64
N GLY A 111 -1.48 -8.09 8.50
CA GLY A 111 -0.96 -9.37 8.01
C GLY A 111 0.49 -9.62 8.44
N PRO A 112 1.10 -10.71 7.94
CA PRO A 112 2.41 -11.17 8.38
C PRO A 112 3.62 -10.44 7.74
N VAL A 113 3.41 -9.55 6.75
CA VAL A 113 4.49 -8.82 6.05
C VAL A 113 4.86 -7.53 6.77
#